data_AF-A0AAJ0G7B6-F1
#
_entry.id   AF-A0AAJ0G7B6-F1
#
_cell.length_a   1.000
_cell.length_b   1.000
_cell.length_c   1.000
_cell.angle_alpha   90.00
_cell.angle_beta   90.00
_cell.angle_gamma   90.00
#
_symmetry.space_group_name_H-M   'P 1'
#
loop_
_entity.id
_entity.type
_entity.pdbx_description
1 polymer ?
#
loop_
_entity_poly.entity_id
_entity_poly.type
_entity_poly.pdbx_seq_one_letter_code
_entity_poly.pdbx_strand_id
1 'polypeptide(L)'
;MSEPIPRLASITFQDDIEAEAGGLHNIHISYNTPLDGELSIHYGPCDIEASTDCHHTLGRTHVGNHPLAKRHIAYTDQRPSRFVWLPPTDISSDGCLHAFSGDVVVGRSTPVTVKSRQQRRWTAAADIMDAEGPWFDGVAYLKEKEPDEVFVAKTKSQTIGILGGGMSGLMTAHLLDSVGFHDWNIVEASGRIGGRVHTAYLNGTRPDEYQYQEMGPMRFPVSITYPDTNETLKINDHKMVFQLADVLNDQNSHNPDYAVKFIEWIQSSANAPTSTTKRRPDGTIPGVTEVQDKPRYQDNANLTYSNATAVYEATAAYEKWSSKVSIAEMAKNVYRAHKKAVDEGLFDFSEAGYLNYALKLNKNITDQVDSFLDDSPSWLYDNEYFSATNWRTIDMGLTRLPAAFGPQVINRTIFQTSVQGQYPTYTLSSKY
;
A
#
# COMPACT_ATOMS: atom_id res chain seq x y z
N MET A 1 39.93 2.69 -60.46
CA MET A 1 39.87 2.87 -59.01
C MET A 1 38.45 2.53 -58.60
N SER A 2 38.25 1.36 -57.99
CA SER A 2 36.95 0.90 -57.50
C SER A 2 36.78 1.38 -56.05
N GLU A 3 35.78 2.22 -55.80
CA GLU A 3 35.38 2.56 -54.43
C GLU A 3 34.99 1.29 -53.66
N PRO A 4 35.43 1.13 -52.40
CA PRO A 4 35.01 -0.01 -51.60
C PRO A 4 33.52 0.09 -51.26
N ILE A 5 32.78 -0.97 -51.57
CA ILE A 5 31.38 -1.14 -51.18
C ILE A 5 31.31 -1.11 -49.64
N PRO A 6 30.50 -0.22 -49.01
CA PRO A 6 30.38 -0.19 -47.56
C PRO A 6 29.83 -1.53 -47.06
N ARG A 7 30.57 -2.20 -46.17
CA ARG A 7 30.06 -3.39 -45.47
C ARG A 7 28.82 -2.97 -44.69
N LEU A 8 27.69 -3.67 -44.89
CA LEU A 8 26.53 -3.49 -44.01
C LEU A 8 26.95 -3.77 -42.56
N ALA A 9 26.61 -2.86 -41.65
CA ALA A 9 26.80 -3.06 -40.22
C ALA A 9 25.97 -4.27 -39.75
N SER A 10 26.53 -5.09 -38.86
CA SER A 10 25.83 -6.26 -38.31
C SER A 10 24.66 -5.87 -37.41
N ILE A 11 24.73 -4.69 -36.79
CA ILE A 11 23.68 -4.11 -35.95
C ILE A 11 23.26 -2.74 -36.49
N THR A 12 21.94 -2.53 -36.58
CA THR A 12 21.33 -1.22 -36.83
C THR A 12 20.57 -0.77 -35.59
N PHE A 13 20.77 0.48 -35.17
CA PHE A 13 19.97 1.12 -34.12
C PHE A 13 18.70 1.71 -34.70
N GLN A 14 17.67 1.90 -33.86
CA GLN A 14 16.53 2.75 -34.24
C GLN A 14 17.02 4.16 -34.62
N ASP A 15 16.37 4.79 -35.59
CA ASP A 15 16.65 6.15 -36.00
C ASP A 15 16.09 7.18 -35.00
N ASP A 16 16.56 8.43 -35.09
CA ASP A 16 16.06 9.60 -34.37
C ASP A 16 15.91 9.41 -32.85
N ILE A 17 16.95 8.84 -32.22
CA ILE A 17 16.96 8.59 -30.78
C ILE A 17 16.99 9.93 -30.03
N GLU A 18 15.92 10.20 -29.28
CA GLU A 18 15.85 11.30 -28.33
C GLU A 18 15.85 10.76 -26.89
N ALA A 19 16.93 11.00 -26.15
CA ALA A 19 17.07 10.56 -24.76
C ALA A 19 17.00 11.75 -23.77
N GLU A 20 16.70 11.45 -22.51
CA GLU A 20 16.61 12.43 -21.43
C GLU A 20 17.75 12.22 -20.42
N ALA A 21 18.53 13.26 -20.13
CA ALA A 21 19.59 13.21 -19.13
C ALA A 21 19.02 12.88 -17.74
N GLY A 22 19.51 11.82 -17.10
CA GLY A 22 18.99 11.31 -15.83
C GLY A 22 17.61 10.63 -15.93
N GLY A 23 17.13 10.36 -17.15
CA GLY A 23 15.91 9.60 -17.42
C GLY A 23 16.18 8.13 -17.75
N LEU A 24 15.12 7.34 -17.99
CA LEU A 24 15.22 5.96 -18.48
C LEU A 24 14.77 5.92 -19.94
N HIS A 25 15.59 5.36 -20.81
CA HIS A 25 15.33 5.30 -22.24
C HIS A 25 15.51 3.87 -22.79
N ASN A 26 14.66 3.47 -23.74
CA ASN A 26 14.76 2.16 -24.38
C ASN A 26 15.47 2.31 -25.73
N ILE A 27 16.53 1.52 -25.93
CA ILE A 27 17.27 1.43 -27.18
C ILE A 27 16.87 0.15 -27.89
N HIS A 28 16.38 0.30 -29.12
CA HIS A 28 16.07 -0.82 -29.98
C HIS A 28 17.17 -1.02 -31.03
N ILE A 29 17.50 -2.29 -31.25
CA ILE A 29 18.46 -2.70 -32.28
C ILE A 29 17.90 -3.84 -33.14
N SER A 30 18.36 -3.88 -34.38
CA SER A 30 18.12 -4.97 -35.32
C SER A 30 19.43 -5.64 -35.71
N TYR A 31 19.42 -6.97 -35.85
CA TYR A 31 20.57 -7.75 -36.29
C TYR A 31 20.43 -8.01 -37.79
N ASN A 32 21.31 -7.42 -38.59
CA ASN A 32 21.31 -7.58 -40.05
C ASN A 32 22.08 -8.84 -40.48
N THR A 33 23.02 -9.29 -39.63
CA THR A 33 23.76 -10.54 -39.78
C THR A 33 23.78 -11.28 -38.45
N PRO A 34 23.84 -12.63 -38.45
CA PRO A 34 24.03 -13.39 -37.22
C PRO A 34 25.25 -12.88 -36.43
N LEU A 35 25.04 -12.58 -35.15
CA LEU A 35 26.08 -12.20 -34.21
C LEU A 35 26.09 -13.21 -33.06
N ASP A 36 27.27 -13.74 -32.76
CA ASP A 36 27.48 -14.72 -31.70
C ASP A 36 28.66 -14.26 -30.83
N GLY A 37 28.51 -14.28 -29.50
CA GLY A 37 29.56 -13.86 -28.56
C GLY A 37 29.14 -12.69 -27.67
N GLU A 38 30.11 -11.98 -27.10
CA GLU A 38 29.86 -10.80 -26.26
C GLU A 38 29.46 -9.60 -27.11
N LEU A 39 28.33 -8.98 -26.77
CA LEU A 39 27.84 -7.71 -27.30
C LEU A 39 27.87 -6.66 -26.21
N SER A 40 28.47 -5.51 -26.48
CA SER A 40 28.43 -4.35 -25.59
C SER A 40 27.95 -3.11 -26.33
N ILE A 41 27.17 -2.27 -25.65
CA ILE A 41 26.66 -1.00 -26.20
C ILE A 41 27.23 0.14 -25.37
N HIS A 42 27.70 1.18 -26.05
CA HIS A 42 28.35 2.33 -25.44
C HIS A 42 27.85 3.62 -26.05
N TYR A 43 28.02 4.72 -25.33
CA TYR A 43 27.76 6.07 -25.80
C TYR A 43 29.06 6.86 -25.83
N GLY A 44 29.30 7.61 -26.90
CA GLY A 44 30.48 8.47 -27.04
C GLY A 44 30.47 9.26 -28.34
N PRO A 45 31.58 9.94 -28.67
CA PRO A 45 31.73 10.64 -29.94
C PRO A 45 31.44 9.72 -31.14
N CYS A 46 30.88 10.26 -32.22
CA CYS A 46 30.45 9.45 -33.36
C CYS A 46 31.59 8.88 -34.20
N ASP A 47 32.82 9.32 -33.97
CA ASP A 47 34.03 8.98 -34.72
C ASP A 47 34.95 7.98 -33.99
N ILE A 48 34.53 7.43 -32.84
CA ILE A 48 35.35 6.48 -32.09
C ILE A 48 35.41 5.08 -32.72
N GLU A 49 36.56 4.43 -32.56
CA GLU A 49 36.82 3.06 -33.02
C GLU A 49 37.06 2.08 -31.86
N ALA A 50 37.41 2.59 -30.66
CA ALA A 50 37.67 1.79 -29.48
C ALA A 50 36.66 2.07 -28.37
N SER A 51 36.28 1.02 -27.63
CA SER A 51 35.30 1.15 -26.54
C SER A 51 35.81 1.94 -25.33
N THR A 52 37.12 2.13 -25.21
CA THR A 52 37.78 2.94 -24.16
C THR A 52 37.59 4.44 -24.35
N ASP A 53 37.31 4.87 -25.59
CA ASP A 53 37.12 6.28 -25.93
C ASP A 53 35.64 6.69 -25.83
N CYS A 54 34.78 5.74 -25.47
CA CYS A 54 33.38 5.99 -25.13
C CYS A 54 33.28 6.76 -23.82
N HIS A 55 32.28 7.65 -23.73
CA HIS A 55 31.94 8.32 -22.48
C HIS A 55 31.49 7.31 -21.41
N HIS A 56 30.62 6.36 -21.77
CA HIS A 56 30.17 5.32 -20.84
C HIS A 56 29.59 4.10 -21.57
N THR A 57 29.56 2.97 -20.86
CA THR A 57 28.92 1.73 -21.30
C THR A 57 27.46 1.68 -20.84
N LEU A 58 26.55 1.40 -21.77
CA LEU A 58 25.14 1.14 -21.47
C LEU A 58 24.96 -0.23 -20.82
N GLY A 59 25.63 -1.24 -21.37
CA GLY A 59 25.58 -2.59 -20.84
C GLY A 59 26.37 -3.59 -21.70
N ARG A 60 26.56 -4.79 -21.15
CA ARG A 60 27.21 -5.92 -21.82
C ARG A 60 26.38 -7.19 -21.70
N THR A 61 26.40 -8.01 -22.73
CA THR A 61 25.67 -9.27 -22.78
C THR A 61 26.33 -10.28 -23.70
N HIS A 62 25.87 -11.52 -23.68
CA HIS A 62 26.24 -12.52 -24.68
C HIS A 62 25.02 -12.85 -25.52
N VAL A 63 25.20 -12.98 -26.84
CA VAL A 63 24.14 -13.20 -27.82
C VAL A 63 24.47 -14.38 -28.72
N GLY A 64 23.43 -14.94 -29.36
CA GLY A 64 23.62 -15.97 -30.37
C GLY A 64 24.07 -17.32 -29.80
N ASN A 65 24.88 -18.06 -30.57
CA ASN A 65 25.38 -19.38 -30.20
C ASN A 65 26.55 -19.31 -29.19
N HIS A 66 26.30 -18.73 -28.02
CA HIS A 66 27.26 -18.63 -26.92
C HIS A 66 26.73 -19.31 -25.64
N PRO A 67 27.54 -20.05 -24.87
CA PRO A 67 27.07 -20.75 -23.66
C PRO A 67 26.35 -19.84 -22.65
N LEU A 68 26.77 -18.57 -22.55
CA LEU A 68 26.18 -17.56 -21.66
C LEU A 68 24.98 -16.81 -22.26
N ALA A 69 24.65 -17.01 -23.53
CA ALA A 69 23.49 -16.40 -24.18
C ALA A 69 22.16 -17.09 -23.78
N LYS A 70 22.22 -18.26 -23.13
CA LYS A 70 21.04 -19.03 -22.66
C LYS A 70 20.06 -18.23 -21.81
N ARG A 71 20.53 -17.16 -21.17
CA ARG A 71 19.69 -16.21 -20.42
C ARG A 71 18.66 -15.48 -21.28
N HIS A 72 18.84 -15.48 -22.61
CA HIS A 72 17.97 -14.84 -23.59
C HIS A 72 17.13 -15.84 -24.39
N ILE A 73 16.81 -17.00 -23.81
CA ILE A 73 16.05 -18.07 -24.50
C ILE A 73 14.67 -17.62 -25.02
N ALA A 74 14.11 -16.56 -24.44
CA ALA A 74 12.86 -15.96 -24.88
C ALA A 74 12.99 -15.12 -26.18
N TYR A 75 14.21 -14.83 -26.64
CA TYR A 75 14.48 -14.07 -27.86
C TYR A 75 14.89 -15.02 -28.99
N THR A 76 14.43 -14.71 -30.21
CA THR A 76 14.84 -15.44 -31.43
C THR A 76 16.36 -15.51 -31.52
N ASP A 77 16.89 -16.71 -31.70
CA ASP A 77 18.33 -17.02 -31.71
C ASP A 77 19.12 -16.48 -30.50
N GLN A 78 18.47 -16.23 -29.37
CA GLN A 78 19.09 -15.64 -28.17
C GLN A 78 19.71 -14.25 -28.43
N ARG A 79 19.08 -13.46 -29.32
CA ARG A 79 19.52 -12.11 -29.69
C ARG A 79 18.49 -11.05 -29.24
N PRO A 80 18.67 -10.45 -28.04
CA PRO A 80 17.76 -9.42 -27.56
C PRO A 80 17.83 -8.16 -28.44
N SER A 81 16.67 -7.59 -28.76
CA SER A 81 16.53 -6.40 -29.62
C SER A 81 16.22 -5.12 -28.85
N ARG A 82 16.10 -5.17 -27.52
CA ARG A 82 15.78 -4.02 -26.67
C ARG A 82 16.72 -3.96 -25.47
N PHE A 83 17.31 -2.79 -25.25
CA PHE A 83 18.24 -2.48 -24.18
C PHE A 83 17.75 -1.25 -23.41
N VAL A 84 18.03 -1.20 -22.12
CA VAL A 84 17.70 -0.04 -21.28
C VAL A 84 18.94 0.82 -21.10
N TRP A 85 18.77 2.11 -21.30
CA TRP A 85 19.80 3.12 -21.09
C TRP A 85 19.35 4.10 -20.01
N LEU A 86 20.27 4.42 -19.11
CA LEU A 86 20.14 5.49 -18.12
C LEU A 86 21.21 6.54 -18.46
N PRO A 87 20.92 7.56 -19.29
CA PRO A 87 21.87 8.61 -19.61
C PRO A 87 22.31 9.34 -18.33
N PRO A 88 23.62 9.47 -18.08
CA PRO A 88 24.13 10.28 -16.96
C PRO A 88 23.62 11.72 -17.03
N THR A 89 23.55 12.41 -15.89
CA THR A 89 23.06 13.81 -15.85
C THR A 89 24.00 14.80 -16.52
N ASP A 90 25.28 14.45 -16.64
CA ASP A 90 26.37 15.21 -17.25
C ASP A 90 26.61 14.87 -18.73
N ILE A 91 25.75 14.04 -19.33
CA ILE A 91 25.86 13.63 -20.73
C ILE A 91 25.74 14.83 -21.69
N SER A 92 26.60 14.87 -22.70
CA SER A 92 26.47 15.80 -23.83
C SER A 92 25.45 15.30 -24.85
N SER A 93 24.76 16.20 -25.56
CA SER A 93 24.01 15.82 -26.77
C SER A 93 24.98 15.48 -27.91
N ASP A 94 24.44 14.86 -28.97
CA ASP A 94 25.07 14.71 -30.30
C ASP A 94 26.17 13.64 -30.40
N GLY A 95 26.40 12.86 -29.33
CA GLY A 95 27.14 11.61 -29.39
C GLY A 95 26.32 10.46 -30.01
N CYS A 96 27.00 9.38 -30.40
CA CYS A 96 26.39 8.20 -31.01
C CYS A 96 26.41 7.00 -30.05
N LEU A 97 25.48 6.07 -30.27
CA LEU A 97 25.56 4.74 -29.70
C LEU A 97 26.41 3.85 -30.60
N HIS A 98 27.26 3.05 -29.97
CA HIS A 98 28.16 2.11 -30.63
C HIS A 98 27.95 0.72 -30.06
N ALA A 99 27.69 -0.25 -30.93
CA ALA A 99 27.64 -1.66 -30.60
C ALA A 99 28.99 -2.30 -30.93
N PHE A 100 29.57 -3.02 -29.96
CA PHE A 100 30.83 -3.73 -30.09
C PHE A 100 30.65 -5.22 -29.88
N SER A 101 31.36 -6.02 -30.68
CA SER A 101 31.54 -7.46 -30.47
C SER A 101 33.01 -7.70 -30.13
N GLY A 102 33.31 -7.91 -28.85
CA GLY A 102 34.68 -7.77 -28.35
C GLY A 102 35.20 -6.34 -28.59
N ASP A 103 36.32 -6.21 -29.30
CA ASP A 103 36.94 -4.91 -29.62
C ASP A 103 36.51 -4.36 -31.00
N VAL A 104 35.60 -5.02 -31.71
CA VAL A 104 35.19 -4.64 -33.07
C VAL A 104 33.85 -3.92 -33.04
N VAL A 105 33.78 -2.72 -33.64
CA VAL A 105 32.51 -2.01 -33.87
C VAL A 105 31.65 -2.78 -34.87
N VAL A 106 30.46 -3.17 -34.45
CA VAL A 106 29.49 -3.94 -35.25
C VAL A 106 28.21 -3.17 -35.57
N GLY A 107 28.04 -1.98 -35.01
CA GLY A 107 26.94 -1.07 -35.32
C GLY A 107 27.16 0.32 -34.73
N ARG A 108 26.61 1.35 -35.38
CA ARG A 108 26.64 2.75 -34.93
C ARG A 108 25.30 3.42 -35.22
N SER A 109 24.78 4.20 -34.27
CA SER A 109 23.56 4.99 -34.48
C SER A 109 23.85 6.31 -35.19
N THR A 110 22.81 7.01 -35.64
CA THR A 110 22.87 8.45 -35.85
C THR A 110 23.11 9.19 -34.52
N PRO A 111 23.56 10.45 -34.54
CA PRO A 111 23.71 11.25 -33.33
C PRO A 111 22.42 11.27 -32.51
N VAL A 112 22.55 10.96 -31.22
CA VAL A 112 21.44 10.96 -30.27
C VAL A 112 21.21 12.38 -29.78
N THR A 113 19.97 12.86 -29.88
CA THR A 113 19.59 14.12 -29.26
C THR A 113 19.35 13.89 -27.78
N VAL A 114 20.07 14.60 -26.90
CA VAL A 114 19.85 14.51 -25.46
C VAL A 114 19.20 15.78 -24.93
N LYS A 115 18.00 15.63 -24.37
CA LYS A 115 17.27 16.72 -23.73
C LYS A 115 17.62 16.75 -22.24
N SER A 116 17.83 17.96 -21.71
CA SER A 116 17.89 18.14 -20.27
C SER A 116 16.52 17.85 -19.69
N ARG A 117 16.49 17.10 -18.59
CA ARG A 117 15.27 16.94 -17.80
C ARG A 117 14.83 18.31 -17.33
N GLN A 118 13.81 18.88 -17.97
CA GLN A 118 13.08 19.97 -17.35
C GLN A 118 12.52 19.37 -16.07
N GLN A 119 13.11 19.71 -14.92
CA GLN A 119 12.47 19.42 -13.65
C GLN A 119 11.08 20.03 -13.74
N ARG A 120 10.07 19.17 -13.93
CA ARG A 120 8.70 19.55 -13.62
C ARG A 120 8.79 20.02 -12.17
N ARG A 121 8.61 21.32 -11.93
CA ARG A 121 8.39 21.92 -10.61
C ARG A 121 7.06 21.39 -10.07
N TRP A 122 7.03 20.11 -9.79
CA TRP A 122 5.95 19.41 -9.12
C TRP A 122 6.68 18.75 -7.97
N THR A 123 6.70 19.43 -6.82
CA THR A 123 6.92 18.76 -5.54
C THR A 123 5.88 17.64 -5.51
N ALA A 124 6.30 16.38 -5.35
CA ALA A 124 5.34 15.30 -5.34
C ALA A 124 4.36 15.53 -4.19
N ALA A 125 3.13 15.04 -4.32
CA ALA A 125 2.19 15.08 -3.20
C ALA A 125 2.83 14.50 -1.94
N ALA A 126 3.58 13.41 -2.07
CA ALA A 126 4.36 12.79 -0.99
C ALA A 126 5.46 13.68 -0.37
N ASP A 127 5.92 14.71 -1.08
CA ASP A 127 6.96 15.63 -0.60
C ASP A 127 6.37 16.86 0.12
N ILE A 128 5.06 17.11 0.01
CA ILE A 128 4.35 18.22 0.68
C ILE A 128 3.33 17.70 1.70
N MET A 129 2.78 16.50 1.49
CA MET A 129 1.79 15.91 2.37
C MET A 129 2.48 15.27 3.57
N ASP A 130 2.13 15.77 4.75
CA ASP A 130 2.48 15.13 6.01
C ASP A 130 1.74 13.78 6.10
N ALA A 131 2.49 12.69 5.92
CA ALA A 131 1.97 11.32 5.95
C ALA A 131 1.40 10.93 7.32
N GLU A 132 1.80 11.62 8.39
CA GLU A 132 1.33 11.42 9.76
C GLU A 132 0.34 12.51 10.21
N GLY A 133 0.10 13.50 9.34
CA GLY A 133 -0.74 14.67 9.57
C GLY A 133 -2.12 14.63 8.90
N PRO A 134 -2.90 15.72 9.01
CA PRO A 134 -4.17 15.84 8.31
C PRO A 134 -3.93 15.92 6.80
N TRP A 135 -4.09 14.78 6.12
CA TRP A 135 -4.08 14.64 4.65
C TRP A 135 -4.80 15.78 3.90
N PHE A 136 -5.83 16.35 4.52
CA PHE A 136 -6.65 17.44 3.98
C PHE A 136 -5.91 18.75 3.71
N ASP A 137 -4.77 19.01 4.34
CA ASP A 137 -4.00 20.24 4.09
C ASP A 137 -3.37 20.22 2.68
N GLY A 138 -3.00 19.04 2.17
CA GLY A 138 -2.60 18.86 0.78
C GLY A 138 -3.76 19.07 -0.21
N VAL A 139 -4.99 18.70 0.16
CA VAL A 139 -6.19 18.96 -0.66
C VAL A 139 -6.52 20.45 -0.71
N ALA A 140 -6.41 21.15 0.42
CA ALA A 140 -6.59 22.61 0.49
C ALA A 140 -5.55 23.33 -0.39
N TYR A 141 -4.27 22.92 -0.30
CA TYR A 141 -3.20 23.43 -1.16
C TYR A 141 -3.45 23.21 -2.66
N LEU A 142 -4.01 22.05 -3.03
CA LEU A 142 -4.32 21.74 -4.44
C LEU A 142 -5.53 22.51 -4.98
N LYS A 143 -6.51 22.86 -4.12
CA LYS A 143 -7.67 23.69 -4.51
C LYS A 143 -7.29 25.10 -4.95
N GLU A 144 -6.17 25.63 -4.45
CA GLU A 144 -5.70 26.97 -4.80
C GLU A 144 -5.01 27.04 -6.18
N LYS A 145 -4.78 25.89 -6.83
CA LYS A 145 -4.01 25.78 -8.08
C LYS A 145 -4.85 25.36 -9.28
N GLU A 146 -6.08 25.85 -9.38
CA GLU A 146 -7.03 25.47 -10.43
C GLU A 146 -6.35 25.46 -11.83
N PRO A 147 -6.26 24.28 -12.48
CA PRO A 147 -5.66 24.19 -13.79
C PRO A 147 -6.65 24.56 -14.90
N ASP A 148 -6.13 25.07 -16.02
CA ASP A 148 -6.93 25.42 -17.19
C ASP A 148 -7.72 24.22 -17.76
N GLU A 149 -8.91 24.47 -18.33
CA GLU A 149 -9.84 23.45 -18.82
C GLU A 149 -9.21 22.46 -19.83
N VAL A 150 -8.30 22.95 -20.68
CA VAL A 150 -7.59 22.13 -21.67
C VAL A 150 -6.64 21.13 -21.00
N PHE A 151 -6.02 21.52 -19.88
CA PHE A 151 -5.17 20.64 -19.07
C PHE A 151 -6.01 19.56 -18.39
N VAL A 152 -7.20 19.91 -17.88
CA VAL A 152 -8.15 18.96 -17.29
C VAL A 152 -8.59 17.91 -18.32
N ALA A 153 -8.95 18.32 -19.53
CA ALA A 153 -9.40 17.40 -20.58
C ALA A 153 -8.30 16.41 -21.00
N LYS A 154 -7.06 16.89 -21.21
CA LYS A 154 -5.90 16.04 -21.54
C LYS A 154 -5.54 15.08 -20.40
N THR A 155 -5.76 15.50 -19.16
CA THR A 155 -5.46 14.64 -17.99
C THR A 155 -6.49 13.53 -17.85
N LYS A 156 -7.77 13.81 -18.12
CA LYS A 156 -8.85 12.79 -18.10
C LYS A 156 -8.70 11.68 -19.15
N SER A 157 -7.91 11.91 -20.20
CA SER A 157 -7.60 10.89 -21.21
C SER A 157 -6.38 10.02 -20.87
N GLN A 158 -5.81 10.15 -19.67
CA GLN A 158 -4.70 9.30 -19.25
C GLN A 158 -5.19 7.93 -18.79
N THR A 159 -4.44 6.90 -19.14
CA THR A 159 -4.64 5.55 -18.63
C THR A 159 -4.09 5.43 -17.20
N ILE A 160 -4.92 4.97 -16.27
CA ILE A 160 -4.57 4.81 -14.85
C ILE A 160 -4.53 3.33 -14.48
N GLY A 161 -3.38 2.85 -13.99
CA GLY A 161 -3.22 1.52 -13.41
C GLY A 161 -3.39 1.55 -11.90
N ILE A 162 -4.32 0.77 -11.36
CA ILE A 162 -4.56 0.61 -9.93
C ILE A 162 -4.00 -0.76 -9.50
N LEU A 163 -3.04 -0.76 -8.58
CA LEU A 163 -2.45 -2.00 -8.06
C LEU A 163 -3.21 -2.46 -6.81
N GLY A 164 -3.93 -3.56 -6.93
CA GLY A 164 -4.71 -4.20 -5.87
C GLY A 164 -6.20 -3.89 -5.93
N GLY A 165 -7.03 -4.94 -5.97
CA GLY A 165 -8.49 -4.90 -5.94
C GLY A 165 -9.08 -4.92 -4.53
N GLY A 166 -8.35 -4.43 -3.53
CA GLY A 166 -8.86 -4.21 -2.17
C GLY A 166 -9.73 -2.95 -2.06
N MET A 167 -10.30 -2.69 -0.88
CA MET A 167 -11.20 -1.53 -0.67
C MET A 167 -10.62 -0.18 -1.10
N SER A 168 -9.31 0.04 -0.91
CA SER A 168 -8.65 1.27 -1.37
C SER A 168 -8.67 1.37 -2.89
N GLY A 169 -8.27 0.33 -3.62
CA GLY A 169 -8.29 0.30 -5.08
C GLY A 169 -9.71 0.39 -5.66
N LEU A 170 -10.68 -0.27 -5.03
CA LEU A 170 -12.10 -0.18 -5.41
C LEU A 170 -12.65 1.25 -5.23
N MET A 171 -12.35 1.89 -4.10
CA MET A 171 -12.74 3.27 -3.84
C MET A 171 -12.06 4.23 -4.81
N THR A 172 -10.77 4.04 -5.11
CA THR A 172 -10.04 4.82 -6.11
C THR A 172 -10.69 4.71 -7.48
N ALA A 173 -11.01 3.50 -7.95
CA ALA A 173 -11.69 3.29 -9.22
C ALA A 173 -13.05 4.00 -9.28
N HIS A 174 -13.84 3.89 -8.21
CA HIS A 174 -15.13 4.55 -8.10
C HIS A 174 -15.01 6.08 -8.15
N LEU A 175 -14.06 6.65 -7.40
CA LEU A 175 -13.81 8.10 -7.41
C LEU A 175 -13.33 8.60 -8.77
N LEU A 176 -12.42 7.89 -9.43
CA LEU A 176 -11.94 8.23 -10.77
C LEU A 176 -13.10 8.31 -11.78
N ASP A 177 -13.97 7.29 -11.81
CA ASP A 177 -15.14 7.30 -12.68
C ASP A 177 -16.09 8.47 -12.35
N SER A 178 -16.33 8.74 -11.06
CA SER A 178 -17.22 9.81 -10.61
C SER A 178 -16.80 11.22 -11.06
N VAL A 179 -15.48 11.43 -11.28
CA VAL A 179 -14.93 12.71 -11.73
C VAL A 179 -14.55 12.73 -13.22
N GLY A 180 -14.88 11.67 -13.97
CA GLY A 180 -14.75 11.59 -15.42
C GLY A 180 -13.43 10.99 -15.94
N PHE A 181 -12.69 10.28 -15.08
CA PHE A 181 -11.55 9.45 -15.49
C PHE A 181 -12.04 8.02 -15.70
N HIS A 182 -12.18 7.61 -16.96
CA HIS A 182 -12.79 6.32 -17.31
C HIS A 182 -11.79 5.28 -17.83
N ASP A 183 -10.61 5.73 -18.26
CA ASP A 183 -9.55 4.84 -18.75
C ASP A 183 -8.67 4.38 -17.57
N TRP A 184 -9.18 3.41 -16.81
CA TRP A 184 -8.43 2.80 -15.71
C TRP A 184 -8.62 1.29 -15.70
N ASN A 185 -7.61 0.58 -15.16
CA ASN A 185 -7.68 -0.85 -14.92
C ASN A 185 -7.12 -1.18 -13.53
N ILE A 186 -7.71 -2.19 -12.88
CA ILE A 186 -7.21 -2.77 -11.64
C ILE A 186 -6.36 -4.00 -11.99
N VAL A 187 -5.17 -4.12 -11.40
CA VAL A 187 -4.36 -5.33 -11.41
C VAL A 187 -4.44 -5.98 -10.04
N GLU A 188 -5.04 -7.16 -9.97
CA GLU A 188 -5.30 -7.89 -8.71
C GLU A 188 -4.60 -9.25 -8.73
N ALA A 189 -3.80 -9.50 -7.70
CA ALA A 189 -3.00 -10.72 -7.61
C ALA A 189 -3.85 -11.96 -7.34
N SER A 190 -4.96 -11.82 -6.62
CA SER A 190 -5.87 -12.92 -6.35
C SER A 190 -6.93 -13.09 -7.45
N GLY A 191 -7.81 -14.08 -7.27
CA GLY A 191 -8.98 -14.30 -8.13
C GLY A 191 -10.24 -13.55 -7.67
N ARG A 192 -10.14 -12.61 -6.73
CA ARG A 192 -11.30 -11.88 -6.19
C ARG A 192 -10.97 -10.42 -5.86
N ILE A 193 -11.99 -9.57 -5.84
CA ILE A 193 -11.91 -8.23 -5.24
C ILE A 193 -12.20 -8.28 -3.73
N GLY A 194 -11.88 -7.19 -3.03
CA GLY A 194 -12.15 -6.97 -1.59
C GLY A 194 -10.93 -7.08 -0.69
N GLY A 195 -9.89 -7.83 -1.09
CA GLY A 195 -8.66 -7.98 -0.33
C GLY A 195 -8.93 -8.50 1.09
N ARG A 196 -8.56 -7.72 2.11
CA ARG A 196 -8.78 -8.07 3.53
C ARG A 196 -10.27 -8.12 3.92
N VAL A 197 -11.16 -7.48 3.17
CA VAL A 197 -12.60 -7.60 3.40
C VAL A 197 -13.09 -8.90 2.77
N HIS A 198 -13.22 -9.94 3.59
CA HIS A 198 -13.59 -11.26 3.11
C HIS A 198 -14.47 -12.02 4.10
N THR A 199 -15.62 -12.48 3.60
CA THR A 199 -16.51 -13.42 4.25
C THR A 199 -16.37 -14.78 3.56
N ALA A 200 -16.15 -15.84 4.33
CA ALA A 200 -16.17 -17.22 3.86
C ALA A 200 -17.52 -17.87 4.18
N TYR A 201 -18.26 -18.30 3.17
CA TYR A 201 -19.49 -19.08 3.33
C TYR A 201 -19.12 -20.57 3.50
N LEU A 202 -19.63 -21.19 4.56
CA LEU A 202 -19.24 -22.53 4.98
C LEU A 202 -20.10 -23.58 4.29
N ASN A 203 -19.57 -24.79 4.10
CA ASN A 203 -20.32 -25.93 3.54
C ASN A 203 -21.04 -25.67 2.20
N GLY A 204 -20.57 -24.69 1.40
CA GLY A 204 -21.20 -24.32 0.14
C GLY A 204 -22.56 -23.62 0.27
N THR A 205 -22.86 -23.06 1.44
CA THR A 205 -24.13 -22.35 1.67
C THR A 205 -24.18 -21.01 0.93
N ARG A 206 -25.40 -20.58 0.65
CA ARG A 206 -25.72 -19.25 0.12
C ARG A 206 -25.61 -18.18 1.22
N PRO A 207 -25.44 -16.90 0.84
CA PRO A 207 -25.32 -15.82 1.81
C PRO A 207 -26.52 -15.65 2.77
N ASP A 208 -27.73 -15.92 2.28
CA ASP A 208 -28.99 -15.85 3.04
C ASP A 208 -29.26 -17.08 3.91
N GLU A 209 -28.38 -18.08 3.91
CA GLU A 209 -28.41 -19.20 4.85
C GLU A 209 -27.60 -18.91 6.13
N TYR A 210 -26.93 -17.76 6.19
CA TYR A 210 -26.24 -17.23 7.38
C TYR A 210 -25.19 -18.16 8.01
N GLN A 211 -24.62 -19.09 7.23
CA GLN A 211 -23.50 -19.92 7.63
C GLN A 211 -22.20 -19.36 7.06
N TYR A 212 -21.65 -18.35 7.71
CA TYR A 212 -20.41 -17.72 7.27
C TYR A 212 -19.51 -17.28 8.42
N GLN A 213 -18.24 -17.08 8.09
CA GLN A 213 -17.24 -16.51 8.98
C GLN A 213 -16.57 -15.32 8.30
N GLU A 214 -16.43 -14.21 9.04
CA GLU A 214 -15.58 -13.11 8.60
C GLU A 214 -14.12 -13.49 8.75
N MET A 215 -13.37 -13.41 7.65
CA MET A 215 -11.94 -13.73 7.56
C MET A 215 -11.06 -12.48 7.66
N GLY A 216 -11.66 -11.31 7.87
CA GLY A 216 -10.99 -10.05 8.06
C GLY A 216 -11.78 -9.13 9.00
N PRO A 217 -12.17 -7.90 8.58
CA PRO A 217 -13.02 -7.05 9.40
C PRO A 217 -14.41 -7.68 9.58
N MET A 218 -15.09 -7.29 10.65
CA MET A 218 -16.38 -7.91 11.04
C MET A 218 -17.46 -6.90 11.45
N ARG A 219 -17.08 -5.66 11.76
CA ARG A 219 -17.99 -4.65 12.34
C ARG A 219 -17.44 -3.24 12.21
N PHE A 220 -18.34 -2.26 12.35
CA PHE A 220 -18.09 -0.83 12.30
C PHE A 220 -18.66 -0.16 13.56
N PRO A 221 -17.87 0.61 14.32
CA PRO A 221 -18.37 1.36 15.46
C PRO A 221 -19.19 2.57 14.98
N VAL A 222 -20.26 2.89 15.70
CA VAL A 222 -21.19 4.00 15.34
C VAL A 222 -21.18 5.09 16.38
N SER A 223 -21.27 4.71 17.66
CA SER A 223 -21.28 5.66 18.77
C SER A 223 -20.91 5.01 20.09
N ILE A 224 -20.44 5.85 21.01
CA ILE A 224 -20.21 5.53 22.41
C ILE A 224 -21.28 6.26 23.23
N THR A 225 -21.92 5.55 24.15
CA THR A 225 -22.85 6.15 25.12
C THR A 225 -22.26 5.96 26.51
N TYR A 226 -21.92 7.05 27.17
CA TYR A 226 -21.30 7.02 28.48
C TYR A 226 -22.36 6.65 29.54
N PRO A 227 -22.15 5.61 30.36
CA PRO A 227 -23.16 5.14 31.31
C PRO A 227 -23.48 6.16 32.40
N ASP A 228 -22.48 6.94 32.85
CA ASP A 228 -22.62 7.85 33.97
C ASP A 228 -23.33 9.16 33.61
N THR A 229 -23.11 9.66 32.39
CA THR A 229 -23.67 10.94 31.92
C THR A 229 -24.84 10.75 30.95
N ASN A 230 -25.03 9.55 30.41
CA ASN A 230 -25.95 9.22 29.33
C ASN A 230 -25.69 10.04 28.04
N GLU A 231 -24.54 10.68 27.93
CA GLU A 231 -24.11 11.41 26.73
C GLU A 231 -23.72 10.42 25.62
N THR A 232 -24.11 10.71 24.37
CA THR A 232 -23.75 9.88 23.21
C THR A 232 -22.80 10.63 22.28
N LEU A 233 -21.59 10.11 22.17
CA LEU A 233 -20.57 10.55 21.23
C LEU A 233 -20.71 9.79 19.90
N LYS A 234 -20.88 10.52 18.79
CA LYS A 234 -20.91 9.93 17.44
C LYS A 234 -19.50 9.80 16.88
N ILE A 235 -19.20 8.62 16.35
CA ILE A 235 -17.94 8.32 15.67
C ILE A 235 -18.12 8.69 14.18
N ASN A 236 -17.35 9.68 13.71
CA ASN A 236 -17.57 10.29 12.39
C ASN A 236 -16.76 9.66 11.25
N ASP A 237 -15.59 9.12 11.54
CA ASP A 237 -14.66 8.57 10.53
C ASP A 237 -15.26 7.36 9.79
N HIS A 238 -16.04 6.51 10.47
CA HIS A 238 -16.73 5.39 9.83
C HIS A 238 -17.99 5.77 9.02
N LYS A 239 -18.47 7.02 9.12
CA LYS A 239 -19.68 7.45 8.38
C LYS A 239 -19.53 7.36 6.87
N MET A 240 -18.30 7.53 6.37
CA MET A 240 -17.99 7.38 4.96
C MET A 240 -18.32 5.97 4.45
N VAL A 241 -18.17 4.92 5.28
CA VAL A 241 -18.50 3.54 4.89
C VAL A 241 -20.01 3.37 4.73
N PHE A 242 -20.81 3.96 5.62
CA PHE A 242 -22.27 3.93 5.52
C PHE A 242 -22.76 4.68 4.27
N GLN A 243 -22.20 5.88 4.03
CA GLN A 243 -22.52 6.68 2.84
C GLN A 243 -22.11 5.97 1.54
N LEU A 244 -20.95 5.31 1.52
CA LEU A 244 -20.50 4.54 0.37
C LEU A 244 -21.47 3.41 0.02
N ALA A 245 -22.03 2.72 1.02
CA ALA A 245 -23.04 1.70 0.77
C ALA A 245 -24.30 2.28 0.11
N ASP A 246 -24.77 3.44 0.56
CA ASP A 246 -25.92 4.13 -0.04
C ASP A 246 -25.63 4.48 -1.51
N VAL A 247 -24.44 5.06 -1.78
CA VAL A 247 -24.00 5.39 -3.15
C VAL A 247 -23.93 4.15 -4.05
N LEU A 248 -23.40 3.03 -3.55
CA LEU A 248 -23.30 1.79 -4.33
C LEU A 248 -24.67 1.13 -4.53
N ASN A 249 -25.57 1.20 -3.55
CA ASN A 249 -26.94 0.72 -3.68
C ASN A 249 -27.69 1.51 -4.76
N ASP A 250 -27.58 2.84 -4.75
CA ASP A 250 -28.16 3.73 -5.77
C ASP A 250 -27.57 3.44 -7.16
N GLN A 251 -26.23 3.37 -7.26
CA GLN A 251 -25.52 3.06 -8.50
C GLN A 251 -25.98 1.73 -9.12
N ASN A 252 -26.24 0.73 -8.28
CA ASN A 252 -26.70 -0.59 -8.71
C ASN A 252 -28.23 -0.69 -8.84
N SER A 253 -28.95 0.44 -8.85
CA SER A 253 -30.42 0.50 -8.95
C SER A 253 -31.12 -0.36 -7.89
N HIS A 254 -30.54 -0.45 -6.69
CA HIS A 254 -31.00 -1.28 -5.57
C HIS A 254 -31.16 -2.77 -5.92
N ASN A 255 -30.35 -3.28 -6.86
CA ASN A 255 -30.34 -4.70 -7.18
C ASN A 255 -29.97 -5.53 -5.93
N PRO A 256 -30.82 -6.50 -5.50
CA PRO A 256 -30.57 -7.31 -4.32
C PRO A 256 -29.26 -8.11 -4.37
N ASP A 257 -28.76 -8.44 -5.56
CA ASP A 257 -27.50 -9.19 -5.73
C ASP A 257 -26.27 -8.36 -5.30
N TYR A 258 -26.38 -7.03 -5.29
CA TYR A 258 -25.31 -6.09 -4.93
C TYR A 258 -25.65 -5.22 -3.71
N ALA A 259 -26.81 -5.45 -3.08
CA ALA A 259 -27.26 -4.66 -1.95
C ALA A 259 -26.30 -4.79 -0.75
N VAL A 260 -25.91 -3.64 -0.21
CA VAL A 260 -25.17 -3.51 1.05
C VAL A 260 -26.15 -2.99 2.11
N LYS A 261 -26.48 -3.85 3.08
CA LYS A 261 -27.44 -3.53 4.13
C LYS A 261 -26.79 -3.68 5.49
N PHE A 262 -26.76 -2.60 6.25
CA PHE A 262 -26.23 -2.65 7.61
C PHE A 262 -27.27 -3.20 8.58
N ILE A 263 -26.83 -4.11 9.45
CA ILE A 263 -27.59 -4.68 10.57
C ILE A 263 -26.85 -4.40 11.87
N GLU A 264 -27.54 -4.57 13.00
CA GLU A 264 -26.91 -4.45 14.31
C GLU A 264 -25.86 -5.54 14.53
N TRP A 265 -24.71 -5.14 15.08
CA TRP A 265 -23.70 -6.09 15.56
C TRP A 265 -23.79 -6.21 17.09
N ILE A 266 -23.94 -7.44 17.58
CA ILE A 266 -23.99 -7.73 19.02
C ILE A 266 -22.55 -7.91 19.52
N GLN A 267 -22.01 -6.88 20.16
CA GLN A 267 -20.62 -6.88 20.65
C GLN A 267 -20.40 -7.79 21.85
N SER A 268 -21.35 -7.78 22.79
CA SER A 268 -21.25 -8.51 24.05
C SER A 268 -22.60 -9.10 24.43
N SER A 269 -22.56 -10.19 25.20
CA SER A 269 -23.74 -10.86 25.74
C SER A 269 -23.41 -11.41 27.12
N ALA A 270 -24.37 -11.33 28.05
CA ALA A 270 -24.24 -11.91 29.39
C ALA A 270 -23.89 -13.41 29.35
N ASN A 271 -24.35 -14.10 28.31
CA ASN A 271 -24.15 -15.54 28.11
C ASN A 271 -22.91 -15.86 27.26
N ALA A 272 -22.15 -14.86 26.81
CA ALA A 272 -20.94 -15.10 26.04
C ALA A 272 -19.95 -15.94 26.88
N PRO A 273 -19.38 -17.04 26.33
CA PRO A 273 -18.34 -17.79 27.03
C PRO A 273 -17.16 -16.89 27.37
N THR A 274 -16.65 -16.98 28.59
CA THR A 274 -15.49 -16.20 29.03
C THR A 274 -14.26 -17.07 29.24
N SER A 275 -13.07 -16.47 29.10
CA SER A 275 -11.81 -17.15 29.35
C SER A 275 -11.62 -17.31 30.86
N THR A 276 -11.79 -18.53 31.34
CA THR A 276 -11.50 -18.93 32.73
C THR A 276 -11.00 -20.39 32.73
N THR A 277 -10.18 -20.78 33.70
CA THR A 277 -9.80 -22.18 33.93
C THR A 277 -10.90 -22.97 34.62
N LYS A 278 -11.91 -22.29 35.18
CA LYS A 278 -13.02 -22.92 35.89
C LYS A 278 -14.10 -23.39 34.92
N ARG A 279 -14.83 -24.44 35.30
CA ARG A 279 -15.94 -25.00 34.51
C ARG A 279 -17.18 -25.12 35.38
N ARG A 280 -18.36 -25.09 34.74
CA ARG A 280 -19.61 -25.48 35.38
C ARG A 280 -19.55 -26.97 35.78
N PRO A 281 -20.41 -27.44 36.70
CA PRO A 281 -20.44 -28.85 37.08
C PRO A 281 -20.63 -29.84 35.92
N ASP A 282 -21.26 -29.39 34.82
CA ASP A 282 -21.47 -30.18 33.59
C ASP A 282 -20.28 -30.12 32.61
N GLY A 283 -19.19 -29.44 32.98
CA GLY A 283 -17.99 -29.29 32.16
C GLY A 283 -18.03 -28.13 31.16
N THR A 284 -19.14 -27.39 31.05
CA THR A 284 -19.27 -26.27 30.11
C THR A 284 -18.56 -25.01 30.60
N ILE A 285 -18.25 -24.09 29.66
CA ILE A 285 -17.62 -22.79 29.95
C ILE A 285 -18.68 -21.83 30.52
N PRO A 286 -18.46 -21.22 31.70
CA PRO A 286 -19.38 -20.23 32.26
C PRO A 286 -19.47 -18.96 31.40
N GLY A 287 -20.60 -18.25 31.52
CA GLY A 287 -20.80 -16.97 30.83
C GLY A 287 -20.13 -15.80 31.54
N VAL A 288 -19.95 -14.66 30.86
CA VAL A 288 -19.37 -13.42 31.42
C VAL A 288 -20.01 -13.03 32.74
N THR A 289 -21.35 -12.89 32.79
CA THR A 289 -22.06 -12.48 34.01
C THR A 289 -21.92 -13.52 35.13
N GLU A 290 -21.91 -14.81 34.81
CA GLU A 290 -21.71 -15.84 35.83
C GLU A 290 -20.34 -15.80 36.48
N VAL A 291 -19.29 -15.44 35.73
CA VAL A 291 -17.94 -15.27 36.27
C VAL A 291 -17.86 -14.01 37.12
N GLN A 292 -18.47 -12.91 36.70
CA GLN A 292 -18.52 -11.68 37.48
C GLN A 292 -19.23 -11.87 38.84
N ASP A 293 -20.38 -12.53 38.85
CA ASP A 293 -21.21 -12.66 40.06
C ASP A 293 -20.78 -13.79 40.99
N LYS A 294 -20.07 -14.82 40.49
CA LYS A 294 -19.75 -16.04 41.25
C LYS A 294 -18.24 -16.23 41.35
N PRO A 295 -17.62 -15.91 42.51
CA PRO A 295 -16.18 -16.04 42.72
C PRO A 295 -15.60 -17.44 42.40
N ARG A 296 -16.40 -18.51 42.55
CA ARG A 296 -15.98 -19.89 42.20
C ARG A 296 -15.59 -20.09 40.73
N TYR A 297 -15.99 -19.20 39.83
CA TYR A 297 -15.68 -19.26 38.41
C TYR A 297 -14.61 -18.26 37.97
N GLN A 298 -14.12 -17.41 38.88
CA GLN A 298 -13.05 -16.47 38.62
C GLN A 298 -11.70 -17.17 38.74
N ASP A 299 -10.80 -16.88 37.81
CA ASP A 299 -9.39 -17.17 38.00
C ASP A 299 -8.78 -16.10 38.89
N ASN A 300 -7.81 -16.49 39.73
CA ASN A 300 -7.04 -15.57 40.55
C ASN A 300 -7.90 -14.62 41.42
N ALA A 301 -9.01 -15.09 41.98
CA ALA A 301 -9.92 -14.28 42.82
C ALA A 301 -9.26 -13.56 44.01
N ASN A 302 -8.04 -13.97 44.39
CA ASN A 302 -7.24 -13.38 45.47
C ASN A 302 -5.98 -12.65 44.96
N LEU A 303 -5.87 -12.34 43.67
CA LEU A 303 -4.74 -11.55 43.16
C LEU A 303 -4.81 -10.14 43.75
N THR A 304 -3.71 -9.68 44.35
CA THR A 304 -3.61 -8.33 44.92
C THR A 304 -2.34 -7.66 44.43
N TYR A 305 -2.38 -6.34 44.29
CA TYR A 305 -1.19 -5.55 43.99
C TYR A 305 -0.13 -5.68 45.09
N SER A 306 1.14 -5.61 44.71
CA SER A 306 2.25 -5.62 45.68
C SER A 306 2.25 -4.34 46.52
N ASN A 307 1.83 -3.23 45.92
CA ASN A 307 1.54 -1.96 46.55
C ASN A 307 0.40 -1.27 45.80
N ALA A 308 -0.82 -1.35 46.34
CA ALA A 308 -2.00 -0.83 45.68
C ALA A 308 -1.92 0.69 45.42
N THR A 309 -1.42 1.47 46.38
CA THR A 309 -1.29 2.93 46.22
C THR A 309 -0.36 3.27 45.06
N ALA A 310 0.82 2.63 44.98
CA ALA A 310 1.78 2.89 43.92
C ALA A 310 1.24 2.51 42.54
N VAL A 311 0.48 1.41 42.44
CA VAL A 311 -0.17 0.99 41.20
C VAL A 311 -1.24 2.01 40.78
N TYR A 312 -2.12 2.44 41.69
CA TYR A 312 -3.14 3.44 41.36
C TYR A 312 -2.55 4.80 40.96
N GLU A 313 -1.49 5.24 41.63
CA GLU A 313 -0.77 6.46 41.26
C GLU A 313 -0.12 6.34 39.88
N ALA A 314 0.45 5.18 39.55
CA ALA A 314 1.03 4.91 38.24
C ALA A 314 -0.03 4.90 37.13
N THR A 315 -1.15 4.20 37.32
CA THR A 315 -2.29 4.19 36.38
C THR A 315 -2.81 5.62 36.15
N ALA A 316 -3.06 6.38 37.22
CA ALA A 316 -3.54 7.76 37.09
C ALA A 316 -2.53 8.68 36.37
N ALA A 317 -1.22 8.46 36.57
CA ALA A 317 -0.19 9.21 35.88
C ALA A 317 -0.18 8.91 34.36
N TYR A 318 -0.34 7.65 33.98
CA TYR A 318 -0.49 7.27 32.57
C TYR A 318 -1.77 7.82 31.97
N GLU A 319 -2.93 7.61 32.59
CA GLU A 319 -4.23 8.13 32.11
C GLU A 319 -4.19 9.64 31.88
N LYS A 320 -3.58 10.39 32.81
CA LYS A 320 -3.39 11.83 32.65
C LYS A 320 -2.55 12.18 31.42
N TRP A 321 -1.49 11.42 31.14
CA TRP A 321 -0.62 11.66 29.99
C TRP A 321 -1.27 11.21 28.67
N SER A 322 -1.90 10.04 28.63
CA SER A 322 -2.57 9.52 27.44
C SER A 322 -3.83 10.31 27.07
N SER A 323 -4.50 10.95 28.05
CA SER A 323 -5.67 11.83 27.83
C SER A 323 -5.38 13.15 27.12
N LYS A 324 -4.12 13.44 26.73
CA LYS A 324 -3.77 14.62 25.93
C LYS A 324 -4.52 14.69 24.61
N VAL A 325 -4.96 13.54 24.09
CA VAL A 325 -5.93 13.43 23.00
C VAL A 325 -7.17 12.72 23.51
N SER A 326 -8.32 13.39 23.44
CA SER A 326 -9.57 12.83 23.92
C SER A 326 -10.27 11.97 22.87
N ILE A 327 -11.11 11.04 23.35
CA ILE A 327 -12.01 10.24 22.50
C ILE A 327 -12.93 11.15 21.66
N ALA A 328 -13.41 12.24 22.25
CA ALA A 328 -14.25 13.21 21.55
C ALA A 328 -13.53 13.86 20.36
N GLU A 329 -12.23 14.17 20.50
CA GLU A 329 -11.41 14.66 19.40
C GLU A 329 -11.22 13.59 18.32
N MET A 330 -10.90 12.35 18.71
CA MET A 330 -10.75 11.22 17.78
C MET A 330 -12.05 10.94 17.00
N ALA A 331 -13.17 10.81 17.70
CA ALA A 331 -14.48 10.56 17.09
C ALA A 331 -14.94 11.71 16.19
N LYS A 332 -14.51 12.95 16.49
CA LYS A 332 -14.81 14.12 15.65
C LYS A 332 -13.97 14.13 14.37
N ASN A 333 -12.67 13.93 14.47
CA ASN A 333 -11.72 13.89 13.36
C ASN A 333 -10.44 13.13 13.73
N VAL A 334 -10.40 11.83 13.41
CA VAL A 334 -9.28 10.94 13.74
C VAL A 334 -7.94 11.41 13.19
N TYR A 335 -7.90 12.01 12.00
CA TYR A 335 -6.66 12.45 11.36
C TYR A 335 -6.01 13.63 12.11
N ARG A 336 -6.83 14.60 12.55
CA ARG A 336 -6.34 15.71 13.38
C ARG A 336 -5.93 15.22 14.77
N ALA A 337 -6.68 14.28 15.33
CA ALA A 337 -6.36 13.68 16.63
C ALA A 337 -5.05 12.88 16.57
N HIS A 338 -4.81 12.13 15.49
CA HIS A 338 -3.58 11.40 15.24
C HIS A 338 -2.37 12.35 15.16
N LYS A 339 -2.46 13.43 14.39
CA LYS A 339 -1.39 14.41 14.32
C LYS A 339 -1.07 15.02 15.69
N LYS A 340 -2.10 15.39 16.44
CA LYS A 340 -1.95 15.88 17.82
C LYS A 340 -1.27 14.83 18.71
N ALA A 341 -1.64 13.56 18.59
CA ALA A 341 -1.06 12.48 19.36
C ALA A 341 0.44 12.30 19.07
N VAL A 342 0.84 12.38 17.79
CA VAL A 342 2.26 12.39 17.40
C VAL A 342 2.98 13.59 18.02
N ASP A 343 2.45 14.80 17.88
CA ASP A 343 3.06 16.02 18.43
C ASP A 343 3.18 16.02 19.96
N GLU A 344 2.26 15.33 20.63
CA GLU A 344 2.20 15.19 22.08
C GLU A 344 3.06 14.04 22.64
N GLY A 345 3.71 13.27 21.75
CA GLY A 345 4.60 12.16 22.07
C GLY A 345 3.88 10.85 22.42
N LEU A 346 2.59 10.71 22.11
CA LEU A 346 1.83 9.49 22.43
C LEU A 346 2.31 8.26 21.63
N PHE A 347 3.06 8.48 20.55
CA PHE A 347 3.68 7.41 19.77
C PHE A 347 5.09 7.03 20.26
N ASP A 348 5.65 7.77 21.22
CA ASP A 348 7.03 7.55 21.68
C ASP A 348 7.14 6.36 22.65
N PHE A 349 6.03 5.98 23.29
CA PHE A 349 6.01 4.97 24.36
C PHE A 349 4.75 4.10 24.30
N SER A 350 4.90 2.83 24.69
CA SER A 350 3.80 2.03 25.23
C SER A 350 3.44 2.47 26.65
N GLU A 351 2.34 1.99 27.21
CA GLU A 351 1.96 2.29 28.59
C GLU A 351 3.05 1.86 29.58
N ALA A 352 3.49 0.59 29.51
CA ALA A 352 4.63 0.11 30.28
C ALA A 352 5.92 0.92 30.01
N GLY A 353 6.18 1.28 28.75
CA GLY A 353 7.33 2.09 28.34
C GLY A 353 7.33 3.48 28.98
N TYR A 354 6.19 4.16 29.01
CA TYR A 354 6.03 5.48 29.60
C TYR A 354 6.27 5.43 31.12
N LEU A 355 5.62 4.51 31.81
CA LEU A 355 5.75 4.34 33.25
C LEU A 355 7.20 4.04 33.66
N ASN A 356 7.88 3.14 32.95
CA ASN A 356 9.24 2.76 33.31
C ASN A 356 10.30 3.75 32.83
N TYR A 357 10.26 4.18 31.57
CA TYR A 357 11.33 4.98 30.98
C TYR A 357 11.14 6.47 31.18
N ALA A 358 9.92 7.00 31.08
CA ALA A 358 9.66 8.42 31.27
C ALA A 358 9.50 8.77 32.75
N LEU A 359 8.68 8.02 33.49
CA LEU A 359 8.42 8.27 34.91
C LEU A 359 9.41 7.58 35.88
N LYS A 360 10.29 6.72 35.37
CA LYS A 360 11.30 5.98 36.16
C LYS A 360 10.70 5.11 37.27
N LEU A 361 9.48 4.61 37.07
CA LEU A 361 8.83 3.72 38.03
C LEU A 361 9.50 2.34 38.06
N ASN A 362 9.35 1.67 39.21
CA ASN A 362 9.89 0.33 39.41
C ASN A 362 9.21 -0.68 38.48
N LYS A 363 9.99 -1.59 37.88
CA LYS A 363 9.50 -2.61 36.94
C LYS A 363 8.37 -3.47 37.49
N ASN A 364 8.37 -3.81 38.78
CA ASN A 364 7.30 -4.60 39.39
C ASN A 364 5.99 -3.82 39.49
N ILE A 365 6.05 -2.50 39.73
CA ILE A 365 4.86 -1.66 39.74
C ILE A 365 4.37 -1.44 38.30
N THR A 366 5.28 -1.20 37.37
CA THR A 366 4.95 -1.08 35.94
C THR A 366 4.26 -2.33 35.42
N ASP A 367 4.84 -3.52 35.64
CA ASP A 367 4.29 -4.82 35.17
C ASP A 367 2.94 -5.18 35.81
N GLN A 368 2.62 -4.56 36.95
CA GLN A 368 1.30 -4.69 37.59
C GLN A 368 0.25 -3.72 37.03
N VAL A 369 0.67 -2.69 36.28
CA VAL A 369 -0.21 -1.80 35.52
C VAL A 369 -0.37 -2.30 34.09
N ASP A 370 0.74 -2.47 33.38
CA ASP A 370 0.79 -2.99 32.02
C ASP A 370 2.07 -3.79 31.75
N SER A 371 1.94 -4.82 30.92
CA SER A 371 3.01 -5.77 30.62
C SER A 371 4.06 -5.15 29.72
N PHE A 372 5.35 -5.41 30.00
CA PHE A 372 6.43 -5.05 29.08
C PHE A 372 6.39 -5.80 27.74
N LEU A 373 5.49 -6.79 27.59
CA LEU A 373 5.23 -7.44 26.30
C LEU A 373 4.33 -6.60 25.39
N ASP A 374 3.62 -5.59 25.93
CA ASP A 374 2.93 -4.60 25.11
C ASP A 374 3.92 -3.49 24.73
N ASP A 375 4.39 -3.55 23.48
CA ASP A 375 5.26 -2.57 22.85
C ASP A 375 4.49 -1.63 21.90
N SER A 376 3.15 -1.70 21.93
CA SER A 376 2.30 -0.86 21.10
C SER A 376 2.39 0.61 21.53
N PRO A 377 2.40 1.56 20.59
CA PRO A 377 2.32 2.97 20.94
C PRO A 377 1.05 3.27 21.75
N SER A 378 1.08 4.30 22.61
CA SER A 378 -0.05 4.73 23.45
C SER A 378 -1.14 5.48 22.66
N TRP A 379 -1.44 4.97 21.47
CA TRP A 379 -2.49 5.46 20.59
C TRP A 379 -3.83 4.84 21.00
N LEU A 380 -4.60 5.59 21.77
CA LEU A 380 -5.84 5.12 22.39
C LEU A 380 -6.98 4.78 21.40
N TYR A 381 -6.79 4.96 20.09
CA TYR A 381 -7.83 4.71 19.08
C TYR A 381 -8.46 3.33 19.22
N ASP A 382 -7.65 2.27 19.34
CA ASP A 382 -8.17 0.91 19.43
C ASP A 382 -8.96 0.71 20.73
N ASN A 383 -8.37 1.01 21.89
CA ASN A 383 -9.05 0.86 23.19
C ASN A 383 -10.38 1.61 23.24
N GLU A 384 -10.40 2.83 22.70
CA GLU A 384 -11.55 3.72 22.81
C GLU A 384 -12.62 3.43 21.76
N TYR A 385 -12.25 3.04 20.54
CA TYR A 385 -13.23 2.64 19.53
C TYR A 385 -13.84 1.29 19.88
N PHE A 386 -13.10 0.39 20.53
CA PHE A 386 -13.64 -0.85 21.07
C PHE A 386 -14.58 -0.63 22.27
N SER A 387 -14.59 0.57 22.88
CA SER A 387 -15.59 0.97 23.89
C SER A 387 -16.95 1.37 23.30
N ALA A 388 -17.10 1.38 21.96
CA ALA A 388 -18.38 1.74 21.34
C ALA A 388 -19.53 0.87 21.86
N THR A 389 -20.66 1.53 22.10
CA THR A 389 -21.89 0.90 22.62
C THR A 389 -22.86 0.56 21.49
N ASN A 390 -22.66 1.16 20.31
CA ASN A 390 -23.44 0.84 19.13
C ASN A 390 -22.52 0.46 17.97
N TRP A 391 -22.78 -0.71 17.39
CA TRP A 391 -22.01 -1.31 16.31
C TRP A 391 -22.93 -1.74 15.15
N ARG A 392 -22.37 -1.76 13.95
CA ARG A 392 -23.01 -2.31 12.76
C ARG A 392 -22.15 -3.36 12.10
N THR A 393 -22.79 -4.31 11.44
CA THR A 393 -22.17 -5.22 10.48
C THR A 393 -23.02 -5.25 9.20
N ILE A 394 -22.63 -6.02 8.20
CA ILE A 394 -23.36 -6.11 6.92
C ILE A 394 -24.12 -7.43 6.87
N ASP A 395 -25.40 -7.35 6.52
CA ASP A 395 -26.30 -8.49 6.31
C ASP A 395 -25.68 -9.44 5.28
N MET A 396 -25.66 -10.74 5.60
CA MET A 396 -25.06 -11.79 4.76
C MET A 396 -23.54 -11.65 4.55
N GLY A 397 -22.84 -10.86 5.39
CA GLY A 397 -21.39 -10.80 5.48
C GLY A 397 -20.74 -9.57 4.84
N LEU A 398 -19.57 -9.16 5.35
CA LEU A 398 -18.88 -7.95 4.89
C LEU A 398 -18.39 -8.02 3.43
N THR A 399 -18.22 -9.20 2.83
CA THR A 399 -17.92 -9.33 1.38
C THR A 399 -18.99 -8.69 0.49
N ARG A 400 -20.20 -8.46 0.98
CA ARG A 400 -21.25 -7.74 0.24
C ARG A 400 -20.81 -6.32 -0.15
N LEU A 401 -19.99 -5.64 0.66
CA LEU A 401 -19.48 -4.31 0.35
C LEU A 401 -18.56 -4.28 -0.88
N PRO A 402 -17.44 -5.04 -0.95
CA PRO A 402 -16.63 -5.08 -2.16
C PRO A 402 -17.39 -5.68 -3.35
N ALA A 403 -18.30 -6.63 -3.14
CA ALA A 403 -19.14 -7.18 -4.22
C ALA A 403 -20.01 -6.12 -4.91
N ALA A 404 -20.46 -5.09 -4.17
CA ALA A 404 -21.27 -3.99 -4.72
C ALA A 404 -20.51 -3.11 -5.72
N PHE A 405 -19.17 -3.14 -5.72
CA PHE A 405 -18.36 -2.53 -6.80
C PHE A 405 -18.31 -3.38 -8.07
N GLY A 406 -18.67 -4.66 -7.97
CA GLY A 406 -18.51 -5.67 -9.02
C GLY A 406 -18.98 -5.22 -10.41
N PRO A 407 -20.22 -4.70 -10.55
CA PRO A 407 -20.74 -4.22 -11.84
C PRO A 407 -19.87 -3.16 -12.52
N GLN A 408 -19.18 -2.33 -11.75
CA GLN A 408 -18.31 -1.27 -12.27
C GLN A 408 -16.90 -1.78 -12.60
N VAL A 409 -16.35 -2.68 -11.77
CA VAL A 409 -14.91 -2.96 -11.77
C VAL A 409 -14.51 -4.29 -12.41
N ILE A 410 -15.38 -5.30 -12.42
CA ILE A 410 -14.98 -6.68 -12.79
C ILE A 410 -14.43 -6.75 -14.22
N ASN A 411 -15.08 -6.07 -15.17
CA ASN A 411 -14.65 -6.05 -16.58
C ASN A 411 -13.39 -5.17 -16.84
N ARG A 412 -12.93 -4.44 -15.82
CA ARG A 412 -11.72 -3.60 -15.84
C ARG A 412 -10.66 -4.11 -14.86
N THR A 413 -10.83 -5.33 -14.35
CA THR A 413 -9.90 -5.95 -13.41
C THR A 413 -9.18 -7.12 -14.06
N ILE A 414 -7.85 -7.06 -14.06
CA ILE A 414 -6.97 -8.14 -14.46
C ILE A 414 -6.63 -8.96 -13.22
N PHE A 415 -7.32 -10.09 -13.06
CA PHE A 415 -7.11 -11.01 -11.94
C PHE A 415 -5.87 -11.89 -12.13
N GLN A 416 -5.47 -12.56 -11.05
CA GLN A 416 -4.35 -13.51 -11.03
C GLN A 416 -3.04 -12.94 -11.59
N THR A 417 -2.86 -11.62 -11.47
CA THR A 417 -1.73 -10.90 -12.05
C THR A 417 -1.00 -10.15 -10.95
N SER A 418 0.29 -10.44 -10.81
CA SER A 418 1.16 -9.76 -9.85
C SER A 418 2.15 -8.86 -10.57
N VAL A 419 2.44 -7.71 -9.98
CA VAL A 419 3.48 -6.80 -10.45
C VAL A 419 4.67 -6.92 -9.51
N GLN A 420 5.85 -7.16 -10.07
CA GLN A 420 7.10 -7.23 -9.31
C GLN A 420 7.98 -6.06 -9.72
N GLY A 421 8.50 -5.32 -8.73
CA GLY A 421 9.54 -4.35 -8.98
C GLY A 421 10.84 -5.07 -9.33
N GLN A 422 11.42 -4.79 -10.50
CA GLN A 422 12.81 -5.17 -10.76
C GLN A 422 13.72 -4.18 -10.06
N TYR A 423 14.36 -4.62 -8.97
CA TYR A 423 15.49 -3.90 -8.40
C TYR A 423 16.75 -4.32 -9.16
N PRO A 424 17.57 -3.39 -9.66
CA PRO A 424 18.90 -3.74 -10.14
C PRO A 424 19.69 -4.30 -8.96
N THR A 425 20.06 -5.58 -9.03
CA THR A 425 20.96 -6.22 -8.07
C THR A 425 22.34 -5.60 -8.23
N TYR A 426 22.66 -4.61 -7.38
CA TYR A 426 24.04 -4.20 -7.18
C TYR A 426 24.74 -5.30 -6.38
N THR A 427 25.47 -6.16 -7.08
CA THR A 427 26.40 -7.09 -6.43
C THR A 427 27.53 -6.23 -5.86
N LEU A 428 27.44 -5.89 -4.57
CA LEU A 428 28.59 -5.39 -3.82
C LEU A 428 29.62 -6.52 -3.81
N SER A 429 30.62 -6.42 -4.68
CA SER A 429 31.84 -7.21 -4.53
C SER A 429 32.48 -6.74 -3.22
N SER A 430 32.33 -7.52 -2.16
CA SER A 430 33.10 -7.33 -0.94
C SER A 430 34.58 -7.58 -1.26
N LYS A 431 35.34 -6.52 -1.48
CA LYS A 431 36.77 -6.54 -1.18
C LYS A 431 36.94 -6.08 0.26
N TYR A 432 36.94 -7.03 1.18
CA TYR A 432 37.78 -7.03 2.38
C TYR A 432 38.11 -8.47 2.72
#